data_AF-A0A397HYJ3-F1
#
_entry.id   AF-A0A397HYJ3-F1
#
_cell.length_a   1.000
_cell.length_b   1.000
_cell.length_c   1.000
_cell.angle_alpha   90.00
_cell.angle_beta   90.00
_cell.angle_gamma   90.00
#
_symmetry.space_group_name_H-M   'P 1'
#
loop_
_entity.id
_entity.type
_entity.pdbx_description
1 polymer ?
#
loop_
_entity_poly.entity_id
_entity_poly.type
_entity_poly.pdbx_seq_one_letter_code
_entity_poly.pdbx_strand_id
1 'polypeptide(L)'
;MSIAGSFLLNKEVDGELVESFNVQEFEGLDFKIKTETLPTEDNNTRLFFLNKNDEEIPIPEGIECKEVTSKKEVTKKPLPHTQYFLITHPFKYEIHHNNKCIYKITGEKKFSVFNYLKPDEVKRKEAQKREEKRAKETIKLMKDLKIDNK
;
A
#
# COMPACT_ATOMS: atom_id res chain seq x y z
N MET A 1 2.84 -23.90 -2.15
CA MET A 1 2.82 -23.14 -3.41
C MET A 1 2.25 -21.77 -3.11
N SER A 2 3.00 -20.69 -3.36
CA SER A 2 2.58 -19.32 -3.00
C SER A 2 2.21 -18.58 -4.28
N ILE A 3 0.93 -18.28 -4.44
CA ILE A 3 0.40 -17.49 -5.55
C ILE A 3 0.07 -16.12 -4.95
N ALA A 4 1.00 -15.18 -5.07
CA ALA A 4 0.69 -13.77 -4.91
C ALA A 4 -0.04 -13.33 -6.18
N GLY A 5 -1.36 -13.55 -6.22
CA GLY A 5 -2.22 -13.13 -7.32
C GLY A 5 -2.67 -11.69 -7.10
N SER A 6 -2.14 -10.78 -7.90
CA SER A 6 -2.77 -9.48 -8.15
C SER A 6 -4.00 -9.75 -9.02
N PHE A 7 -5.20 -9.70 -8.45
CA PHE A 7 -6.44 -9.73 -9.22
C PHE A 7 -6.87 -8.29 -9.53
N LEU A 8 -6.75 -7.90 -10.80
CA LEU A 8 -7.49 -6.78 -11.38
C LEU A 8 -8.61 -7.40 -12.23
N LEU A 9 -9.86 -7.23 -11.80
CA LEU A 9 -11.04 -7.60 -12.58
C LEU A 9 -11.79 -6.32 -12.88
N ASN A 10 -11.59 -5.78 -14.08
CA ASN A 10 -12.41 -4.71 -14.63
C ASN A 10 -13.51 -5.31 -15.51
N LYS A 11 -14.74 -4.86 -15.31
CA LYS A 11 -15.82 -4.97 -16.30
C LYS A 11 -16.73 -3.75 -16.17
N GLU A 12 -16.88 -2.98 -17.24
CA GLU A 12 -17.83 -1.87 -17.34
C GLU A 12 -19.22 -2.38 -17.69
N VAL A 13 -20.27 -1.85 -17.04
CA VAL A 13 -21.63 -1.73 -17.60
C VAL A 13 -22.32 -0.49 -16.99
N ASP A 14 -22.85 0.36 -17.88
CA ASP A 14 -23.88 1.38 -17.75
C ASP A 14 -24.32 1.90 -16.35
N GLY A 15 -24.10 3.20 -16.12
CA GLY A 15 -25.11 4.09 -15.53
C GLY A 15 -25.46 4.00 -14.04
N GLU A 16 -24.90 3.06 -13.26
CA GLU A 16 -25.17 2.92 -11.83
C GLU A 16 -23.86 2.89 -11.00
N LEU A 17 -23.96 3.43 -9.77
CA LEU A 17 -22.94 3.57 -8.72
C LEU A 17 -21.57 2.92 -8.99
N VAL A 18 -20.53 3.76 -9.07
CA VAL A 18 -19.12 3.34 -9.16
C VAL A 18 -18.72 2.59 -7.87
N GLU A 19 -19.05 1.31 -7.77
CA GLU A 19 -18.49 0.39 -6.78
C GLU A 19 -17.05 0.07 -7.15
N SER A 20 -16.13 0.99 -6.81
CA SER A 20 -14.71 0.67 -6.77
C SER A 20 -14.41 -0.03 -5.44
N PHE A 21 -14.22 -1.36 -5.49
CA PHE A 21 -13.73 -2.18 -4.37
C PHE A 21 -12.29 -1.77 -4.02
N ASN A 22 -12.19 -0.67 -3.29
CA ASN A 22 -10.95 -0.03 -2.84
C ASN A 22 -10.72 -0.29 -1.35
N VAL A 23 -11.16 -1.45 -0.87
CA VAL A 23 -11.03 -1.85 0.54
C VAL A 23 -9.88 -2.82 0.68
N GLN A 24 -8.98 -2.53 1.61
CA GLN A 24 -7.84 -3.35 1.94
C GLN A 24 -7.94 -3.88 3.37
N GLU A 25 -7.85 -5.20 3.49
CA GLU A 25 -7.80 -5.90 4.77
C GLU A 25 -6.35 -6.19 5.20
N PHE A 26 -6.13 -6.28 6.50
CA PHE A 26 -4.82 -6.54 7.08
C PHE A 26 -4.91 -7.71 8.06
N GLU A 27 -4.04 -8.70 7.89
CA GLU A 27 -3.98 -9.85 8.78
C GLU A 27 -3.69 -9.42 10.22
N GLY A 28 -4.60 -9.75 11.14
CA GLY A 28 -4.47 -9.46 12.57
C GLY A 28 -4.83 -8.05 13.02
N LEU A 29 -5.40 -7.22 12.13
CA LEU A 29 -6.06 -5.97 12.50
C LEU A 29 -7.57 -6.16 12.50
N ASP A 30 -8.26 -5.37 13.32
CA ASP A 30 -9.71 -5.34 13.43
C ASP A 30 -10.36 -4.27 12.55
N PHE A 31 -9.57 -3.63 11.70
CA PHE A 31 -10.02 -2.62 10.74
C PHE A 31 -9.53 -2.90 9.32
N LYS A 32 -10.21 -2.27 8.36
CA LYS A 32 -9.86 -2.24 6.93
C LYS A 32 -9.61 -0.78 6.52
N ILE A 33 -8.89 -0.56 5.43
CA ILE A 33 -8.69 0.77 4.83
C ILE A 33 -9.49 0.85 3.54
N LYS A 34 -10.33 1.87 3.39
CA LYS A 34 -11.10 2.18 2.19
C LYS A 34 -10.52 3.41 1.50
N THR A 35 -10.17 3.32 0.22
CA THR A 35 -9.77 4.47 -0.61
C THR A 35 -10.92 4.97 -1.48
N GLU A 36 -11.11 6.29 -1.54
CA GLU A 36 -12.13 6.91 -2.40
C GLU A 36 -11.49 8.07 -3.16
N THR A 37 -11.40 7.95 -4.49
CA THR A 37 -10.96 9.07 -5.34
C THR A 37 -12.12 10.04 -5.52
N LEU A 38 -11.87 11.33 -5.34
CA LEU A 38 -12.90 12.35 -5.51
C LEU A 38 -13.27 12.50 -7.00
N PRO A 39 -14.57 12.43 -7.38
CA PRO A 39 -14.99 12.45 -8.79
C PRO A 39 -14.57 13.72 -9.56
N THR A 40 -14.41 14.84 -8.86
CA THR A 40 -14.04 16.15 -9.43
C THR A 40 -12.57 16.47 -9.26
N GLU A 41 -11.82 15.66 -8.51
CA GLU A 41 -10.42 15.89 -8.16
C GLU A 41 -9.66 14.57 -8.30
N ASP A 42 -9.35 14.20 -9.54
CA ASP A 42 -8.71 12.91 -9.86
C ASP A 42 -7.42 12.63 -9.07
N ASN A 43 -6.76 13.68 -8.58
CA ASN A 43 -5.54 13.55 -7.81
C ASN A 43 -5.78 13.40 -6.30
N ASN A 44 -6.98 13.66 -5.80
CA ASN A 44 -7.26 13.61 -4.38
C ASN A 44 -8.01 12.33 -4.02
N THR A 45 -7.44 11.61 -3.05
CA THR A 45 -7.97 10.35 -2.54
C THR A 45 -8.21 10.49 -1.05
N ARG A 46 -9.39 10.07 -0.59
CA ARG A 46 -9.73 9.97 0.83
C ARG A 46 -9.42 8.57 1.32
N LEU A 47 -8.83 8.47 2.50
CA LEU A 47 -8.55 7.22 3.20
C LEU A 47 -9.45 7.13 4.43
N PHE A 48 -10.42 6.22 4.39
CA PHE A 48 -11.31 5.87 5.48
C PHE A 48 -10.90 4.56 6.14
N PHE A 49 -11.41 4.35 7.35
CA PHE A 49 -11.21 3.12 8.10
C PHE A 49 -12.57 2.45 8.32
N LEU A 50 -12.64 1.15 8.07
CA LEU A 50 -13.84 0.35 8.26
C LEU A 50 -13.61 -0.68 9.36
N ASN A 51 -14.65 -1.08 10.09
CA ASN A 51 -14.60 -2.25 10.96
C ASN A 51 -14.77 -3.55 10.16
N LYS A 52 -14.85 -4.70 10.86
CA LYS A 52 -15.06 -6.02 10.24
C LYS A 52 -16.40 -6.18 9.51
N ASN A 53 -17.38 -5.35 9.85
CA ASN A 53 -18.72 -5.32 9.26
C ASN A 53 -18.84 -4.29 8.13
N ASP A 54 -17.71 -3.74 7.66
CA ASP A 54 -17.64 -2.72 6.61
C ASP A 54 -18.28 -1.37 6.98
N GLU A 55 -18.45 -1.08 8.27
CA GLU A 55 -18.93 0.21 8.76
C GLU A 55 -17.77 1.18 8.99
N GLU A 56 -17.92 2.44 8.57
CA GLU A 56 -16.92 3.48 8.78
C GLU A 56 -16.73 3.76 10.27
N ILE A 57 -15.47 3.73 10.71
CA ILE A 57 -15.05 3.98 12.08
C ILE A 57 -14.09 5.17 12.16
N PRO A 58 -13.96 5.80 13.34
CA PRO A 58 -12.87 6.75 13.58
C PRO A 58 -11.51 6.12 13.27
N ILE A 59 -10.53 6.95 12.89
CA ILE A 59 -9.17 6.49 12.63
C ILE A 59 -8.64 5.77 13.88
N PRO A 60 -8.29 4.47 13.80
CA PRO A 60 -7.84 3.69 14.95
C PRO A 60 -6.61 4.32 15.63
N GLU A 61 -6.45 4.02 16.92
CA GLU A 61 -5.30 4.49 17.69
C GLU A 61 -3.98 3.96 17.10
N GLY A 62 -2.91 4.77 17.17
CA GLY A 62 -1.60 4.40 16.65
C GLY A 62 -1.47 4.42 15.12
N ILE A 63 -2.50 4.87 14.40
CA ILE A 63 -2.46 5.07 12.96
C ILE A 63 -1.90 6.45 12.60
N GLU A 64 -0.86 6.43 11.79
CA GLU A 64 -0.21 7.61 11.22
C GLU A 64 -0.16 7.50 9.70
N CYS A 65 -0.38 8.62 9.00
CA CYS A 65 -0.20 8.72 7.56
C CYS A 65 0.96 9.68 7.28
N LYS A 66 1.94 9.25 6.49
CA LYS A 66 3.14 10.04 6.17
C LYS A 66 3.32 10.16 4.68
N GLU A 67 3.57 11.38 4.20
CA GLU A 67 3.99 11.64 2.84
C GLU A 67 5.49 11.36 2.71
N VAL A 68 5.88 10.45 1.82
CA VAL A 68 7.24 9.88 1.78
C VAL A 68 8.30 10.90 1.35
N THR A 69 7.95 11.83 0.44
CA THR A 69 8.93 12.76 -0.15
C THR A 69 9.33 13.83 0.86
N SER A 70 8.34 14.47 1.47
CA SER A 70 8.59 15.53 2.46
C SER A 70 8.70 15.02 3.90
N LYS A 71 8.40 13.73 4.13
CA LYS A 71 8.29 13.10 5.46
C LYS A 71 7.29 13.83 6.38
N LYS A 72 6.37 14.59 5.82
CA LYS A 72 5.32 15.29 6.57
C LYS A 72 4.23 14.33 6.96
N GLU A 73 3.76 14.50 8.19
CA GLU A 73 2.57 13.81 8.66
C GLU A 73 1.32 14.42 8.02
N VAL A 74 0.43 13.57 7.53
CA VAL A 74 -0.83 13.97 6.92
C VAL A 74 -1.86 14.18 8.03
N THR A 75 -2.41 15.38 8.08
CA THR A 75 -3.42 15.74 9.09
C THR A 75 -4.75 15.03 8.83
N LYS A 76 -5.39 14.59 9.91
CA LYS A 76 -6.74 14.01 9.90
C LYS A 76 -7.74 15.09 9.53
N LYS A 77 -8.65 14.80 8.59
CA LYS A 77 -9.74 15.70 8.20
C LYS A 77 -11.06 15.19 8.78
N PRO A 78 -11.88 16.08 9.38
CA PRO A 78 -13.17 15.68 9.91
C PRO A 78 -14.21 15.49 8.78
N LEU A 79 -15.14 14.57 8.99
CA LEU A 79 -16.35 14.37 8.21
C LEU A 79 -17.51 14.09 9.19
N PRO A 80 -18.80 14.31 8.84
CA PRO A 80 -19.88 13.92 9.73
C PRO A 80 -19.73 12.46 10.18
N HIS A 81 -19.64 12.25 11.50
CA HIS A 81 -19.53 10.95 12.15
C HIS A 81 -18.23 10.15 11.90
N THR A 82 -17.22 10.71 11.19
CA THR A 82 -15.95 10.00 10.95
C THR A 82 -14.76 10.94 10.68
N GLN A 83 -13.58 10.37 10.41
CA GLN A 83 -12.36 11.07 10.03
C GLN A 83 -11.67 10.34 8.88
N TYR A 84 -10.92 11.08 8.06
CA TYR A 84 -10.16 10.50 6.96
C TYR A 84 -8.79 11.18 6.81
N PHE A 85 -7.87 10.52 6.09
CA PHE A 85 -6.68 11.19 5.56
C PHE A 85 -6.95 11.62 4.12
N LEU A 86 -6.66 12.89 3.81
CA LEU A 86 -6.66 13.38 2.43
C LEU A 86 -5.25 13.23 1.87
N ILE A 87 -5.10 12.37 0.87
CA ILE A 87 -3.84 12.22 0.14
C ILE A 87 -3.99 12.77 -1.26
N THR A 88 -2.90 13.32 -1.78
CA THR A 88 -2.84 13.93 -3.10
C THR A 88 -1.79 13.23 -3.94
N HIS A 89 -2.16 12.70 -5.09
CA HIS A 89 -1.26 12.21 -6.13
C HIS A 89 -0.64 13.40 -6.88
N PRO A 90 0.63 13.33 -7.31
CA PRO A 90 1.47 12.13 -7.48
C PRO A 90 2.36 11.79 -6.27
N PHE A 91 2.08 12.32 -5.07
CA PHE A 91 2.91 12.00 -3.89
C PHE A 91 2.73 10.54 -3.46
N LYS A 92 3.74 10.04 -2.75
CA LYS A 92 3.76 8.69 -2.18
C LYS A 92 3.43 8.78 -0.70
N TYR A 93 2.64 7.83 -0.20
CA TYR A 93 2.20 7.82 1.19
C TYR A 93 2.44 6.47 1.84
N GLU A 94 2.71 6.49 3.13
CA GLU A 94 2.82 5.30 3.96
C GLU A 94 1.89 5.43 5.17
N ILE A 95 1.11 4.39 5.41
CA ILE A 95 0.28 4.24 6.60
C ILE A 95 1.01 3.32 7.56
N HIS A 96 1.23 3.83 8.77
CA HIS A 96 1.89 3.13 9.85
C HIS A 96 0.88 2.84 10.96
N HIS A 97 0.98 1.65 11.55
CA HIS A 97 0.29 1.27 12.77
C HIS A 97 1.34 0.92 13.82
N ASN A 98 1.36 1.65 14.94
CA ASN A 98 2.35 1.46 16.01
C ASN A 98 3.80 1.42 15.49
N ASN A 99 4.20 2.45 14.71
CA ASN A 99 5.51 2.59 14.08
C ASN A 99 5.88 1.54 13.02
N LYS A 100 4.94 0.69 12.58
CA LYS A 100 5.17 -0.27 11.50
C LYS A 100 4.34 0.09 10.28
N CYS A 101 4.99 0.18 9.12
CA CYS A 101 4.29 0.38 7.84
C CYS A 101 3.40 -0.84 7.53
N ILE A 102 2.10 -0.59 7.35
CA ILE A 102 1.09 -1.59 7.00
C ILE A 102 0.61 -1.44 5.55
N TYR A 103 0.64 -0.22 5.02
CA TYR A 103 0.10 0.10 3.70
C TYR A 103 0.92 1.21 3.05
N LYS A 104 1.22 1.08 1.76
CA LYS A 104 1.93 2.09 0.98
C LYS A 104 1.18 2.39 -0.29
N ILE A 105 1.04 3.66 -0.62
CA ILE A 105 0.39 4.17 -1.83
C ILE A 105 1.44 4.92 -2.65
N THR A 106 1.52 4.61 -3.94
CA THR A 106 2.45 5.24 -4.87
C THR A 106 1.80 6.42 -5.60
N GLY A 107 2.63 7.24 -6.23
CA GLY A 107 2.15 8.35 -7.07
C GLY A 107 1.30 7.91 -8.26
N GLU A 108 1.39 6.66 -8.66
CA GLU A 108 0.61 6.05 -9.75
C GLU A 108 -0.69 5.39 -9.25
N LYS A 109 -1.16 5.73 -8.04
CA LYS A 109 -2.32 5.12 -7.36
C LYS A 109 -2.20 3.60 -7.12
N LYS A 110 -1.01 3.02 -7.30
CA LYS A 110 -0.74 1.61 -6.95
C LYS A 110 -0.51 1.52 -5.45
N PHE A 111 -0.80 0.36 -4.87
CA PHE A 111 -0.58 0.15 -3.45
C PHE A 111 0.19 -1.14 -3.13
N SER A 112 0.67 -1.23 -1.90
CA SER A 112 1.33 -2.42 -1.37
C SER A 112 0.93 -2.60 0.09
N VAL A 113 0.59 -3.84 0.43
CA VAL A 113 0.18 -4.26 1.78
C VAL A 113 1.36 -4.97 2.42
N PHE A 114 1.68 -4.61 3.65
CA PHE A 114 2.79 -5.19 4.38
C PHE A 114 2.27 -6.08 5.50
N ASN A 115 2.83 -7.28 5.59
CA ASN A 115 2.64 -8.12 6.76
C ASN A 115 3.49 -7.54 7.91
N TYR A 116 2.83 -6.78 8.80
CA TYR A 116 3.45 -6.11 9.95
C TYR A 116 3.66 -7.05 11.15
N LEU A 117 2.95 -8.19 11.17
CA LEU A 117 3.13 -9.28 12.13
C LEU A 117 4.35 -10.14 11.82
N LYS A 118 4.88 -10.04 10.59
CA LYS A 118 6.05 -10.79 10.17
C LYS A 118 7.25 -10.52 11.11
N PRO A 119 7.80 -11.56 11.76
CA PRO A 119 8.95 -11.40 12.65
C PRO A 119 10.15 -10.81 11.90
N ASP A 120 10.91 -9.96 12.58
CA ASP A 120 12.05 -9.26 11.97
C ASP A 120 13.13 -10.22 11.48
N GLU A 121 13.29 -11.37 12.12
CA GLU A 121 14.20 -12.42 11.68
C GLU A 121 13.84 -12.95 10.29
N VAL A 122 12.54 -13.13 10.00
CA VAL A 122 12.06 -13.58 8.69
C VAL A 122 12.30 -12.48 7.65
N LYS A 123 12.08 -11.21 8.00
CA LYS A 123 12.36 -10.07 7.13
C LYS A 123 13.86 -9.99 6.78
N ARG A 124 14.75 -10.19 7.76
CA ARG A 124 16.21 -10.22 7.54
C ARG A 124 16.64 -11.36 6.63
N LYS A 125 16.13 -12.57 6.87
CA LYS A 125 16.42 -13.75 6.02
C LYS A 125 15.98 -13.53 4.56
N GLU A 126 14.83 -12.88 4.33
CA GLU A 126 14.38 -12.56 2.98
C GLU A 126 15.21 -11.46 2.32
N ALA A 127 15.60 -10.43 3.05
CA ALA A 127 16.49 -9.38 2.53
C ALA A 127 17.82 -9.98 2.07
N GLN A 128 18.42 -10.83 2.91
CA GLN A 128 19.67 -11.53 2.61
C GLN A 128 19.53 -12.41 1.35
N LYS A 129 18.44 -13.19 1.22
CA LYS A 129 18.17 -13.98 0.01
C LYS A 129 18.05 -13.13 -1.26
N ARG A 130 17.47 -11.93 -1.19
CA ARG A 130 17.36 -11.02 -2.34
C ARG A 130 18.72 -10.45 -2.74
N GLU A 131 19.55 -10.09 -1.77
CA GLU A 131 20.93 -9.64 -2.03
C GLU A 131 21.77 -10.75 -2.67
N GLU A 132 21.70 -11.97 -2.14
CA GLU A 132 22.39 -13.13 -2.71
C GLU A 132 21.93 -13.42 -4.15
N LYS A 133 20.63 -13.31 -4.42
CA LYS A 133 20.08 -13.49 -5.77
C LYS A 133 20.62 -12.42 -6.73
N ARG A 134 20.59 -11.14 -6.33
CA ARG A 134 21.14 -10.04 -7.13
C ARG A 134 22.64 -10.23 -7.40
N ALA A 135 23.41 -10.58 -6.38
CA ALA A 135 24.84 -10.83 -6.52
C ALA A 135 25.13 -11.97 -7.52
N LYS A 136 24.36 -13.07 -7.46
CA LYS A 136 24.47 -14.18 -8.44
C LYS A 136 24.12 -13.74 -9.86
N GLU A 137 23.06 -12.96 -10.04
CA GLU A 137 22.66 -12.42 -11.34
C GLU A 137 23.73 -11.47 -11.91
N THR A 138 24.32 -10.59 -11.08
CA THR A 138 25.43 -9.72 -11.50
C THR A 138 26.66 -10.51 -11.91
N ILE A 139 27.05 -11.53 -11.15
CA ILE A 139 28.21 -12.39 -11.50
C ILE A 139 27.96 -13.12 -12.83
N LYS A 140 26.75 -13.61 -13.06
CA LYS A 140 26.36 -14.25 -14.32
C LYS A 140 26.50 -13.27 -15.49
N LEU A 141 25.92 -12.08 -15.36
CA LEU A 141 25.99 -11.02 -16.37
C LEU A 141 27.44 -10.63 -16.72
N MET A 142 28.31 -10.52 -15.71
CA MET A 142 29.73 -10.21 -15.90
C MET A 142 30.51 -11.32 -16.60
N LYS A 143 30.10 -12.58 -16.43
CA LYS A 143 30.71 -13.71 -17.15
C LYS A 143 30.29 -13.71 -18.61
N ASP A 144 29.01 -13.48 -18.88
CA ASP A 144 28.46 -13.43 -20.23
C ASP A 144 29.13 -12.29 -21.05
N LEU A 145 29.29 -11.09 -20.46
CA LEU A 145 29.99 -9.96 -21.09
C LEU A 145 31.49 -10.18 -21.37
N LYS A 146 32.14 -11.12 -20.67
CA LYS A 146 33.56 -11.46 -20.91
C LYS A 146 33.74 -12.50 -22.01
N ILE A 147 32.68 -13.19 -22.43
CA ILE A 147 32.71 -14.19 -23.50
C ILE A 147 32.64 -13.51 -24.88
N ASP A 148 31.99 -12.34 -24.98
CA ASP A 148 31.79 -11.61 -26.25
C ASP A 148 33.02 -10.80 -26.74
N ASN A 149 34.11 -10.72 -25.96
CA ASN A 149 35.34 -9.98 -26.30
C ASN A 149 36.49 -10.89 -26.80
N LYS A 150 36.18 -12.05 -27.39
CA LYS A 150 37.17 -13.02 -27.88
C LYS A 150 36.82 -13.52 -29.27
#